data_AF-A0A7S2D178-F1
#
_entry.id   AF-A0A7S2D178-F1
#
_cell.length_a   1.000
_cell.length_b   1.000
_cell.length_c   1.000
_cell.angle_alpha   90.00
_cell.angle_beta   90.00
_cell.angle_gamma   90.00
#
_symmetry.space_group_name_H-M   'P 1'
#
loop_
_entity.id
_entity.type
_entity.pdbx_description
1 polymer ?
#
loop_
_entity_poly.entity_id
_entity_poly.type
_entity_poly.pdbx_seq_one_letter_code
_entity_poly.pdbx_strand_id
1 'polypeptide(L)'
;MATVCSTDAHFNRVQQASDNTVYAGSRDLSALLKVSKMSGSLEWILGGPFSDFVTIDLNGTEYPAGYEYWTHQHNFEWVGSNKFIMFDNGASDPVTGTFDHESRFLMIEVDEIAYTATVVWEWSTGEEAPIWGDADLLPNGNVVGPSWNQYVDPTSEDELANYQAHIWEVTSEKELAWSMHVEGACIHAFGCNPESPERYLRRSSEAPMGWAIYSAERFMVAPAVTSIVATASSKKESKSSGVGGTIAIEAYMAYRSSTAVEAHAVVTTADGTVLGKAKFELAAMWAATNVEVDIDSDSWTTLEEEGTVSVEVYSAKGEATVMELTYE
;
A
#
# COMPACT_ATOMS: atom_id res chain seq x y z
N MET A 1 -18.61 -24.36 6.42
CA MET A 1 -18.89 -22.92 6.38
C MET A 1 -19.72 -22.55 7.59
N ALA A 2 -19.16 -21.75 8.48
CA ALA A 2 -19.93 -21.12 9.54
C ALA A 2 -20.95 -20.18 8.90
N THR A 3 -22.22 -20.31 9.29
CA THR A 3 -23.24 -19.33 8.91
C THR A 3 -23.06 -18.10 9.78
N VAL A 4 -22.53 -17.01 9.21
CA VAL A 4 -22.47 -15.69 9.86
C VAL A 4 -23.84 -15.02 9.75
N CYS A 5 -24.85 -15.57 10.43
CA CYS A 5 -26.21 -15.00 10.47
C CYS A 5 -26.61 -14.68 11.91
N SER A 6 -26.19 -13.50 12.39
CA SER A 6 -26.72 -12.82 13.59
C SER A 6 -25.84 -11.65 14.03
N THR A 7 -24.61 -11.55 13.52
CA THR A 7 -23.66 -10.50 13.85
C THR A 7 -23.84 -9.31 12.92
N ASP A 8 -23.82 -8.09 13.46
CA ASP A 8 -23.75 -6.88 12.64
C ASP A 8 -22.41 -6.90 11.89
N ALA A 9 -22.45 -6.68 10.58
CA ALA A 9 -21.28 -6.71 9.72
C ALA A 9 -21.03 -5.30 9.21
N HIS A 10 -20.24 -4.54 9.97
CA HIS A 10 -19.83 -3.20 9.57
C HIS A 10 -18.72 -3.31 8.52
N PHE A 11 -19.11 -3.39 7.25
CA PHE A 11 -18.16 -3.37 6.13
C PHE A 11 -17.58 -1.96 5.94
N ASN A 12 -16.26 -1.88 5.89
CA ASN A 12 -15.53 -0.62 5.74
C ASN A 12 -14.56 -0.61 4.54
N ARG A 13 -14.43 -1.75 3.84
CA ARG A 13 -13.70 -1.87 2.58
C ARG A 13 -14.37 -2.89 1.67
N VAL A 14 -14.47 -2.57 0.39
CA VAL A 14 -14.79 -3.53 -0.67
C VAL A 14 -13.82 -3.31 -1.82
N GLN A 15 -13.20 -4.37 -2.30
CA GLN A 15 -12.21 -4.32 -3.37
C GLN A 15 -12.44 -5.47 -4.35
N GLN A 16 -12.48 -5.16 -5.65
CA GLN A 16 -12.46 -6.19 -6.68
C GLN A 16 -11.01 -6.52 -7.04
N ALA A 17 -10.59 -7.76 -6.80
CA ALA A 17 -9.22 -8.21 -7.09
C ALA A 17 -9.09 -8.87 -8.48
N SER A 18 -10.19 -9.41 -9.02
CA SER A 18 -10.23 -10.01 -10.37
C SER A 18 -11.67 -9.97 -10.93
N ASP A 19 -11.88 -10.51 -12.12
CA ASP A 19 -13.23 -10.63 -12.71
C ASP A 19 -14.20 -11.47 -11.87
N ASN A 20 -13.71 -12.37 -11.02
CA ASN A 20 -14.54 -13.24 -10.19
C ASN A 20 -14.29 -13.10 -8.68
N THR A 21 -13.39 -12.22 -8.25
CA THR A 21 -13.02 -12.11 -6.82
C THR A 21 -13.31 -10.73 -6.28
N VAL A 22 -14.07 -10.68 -5.19
CA VAL A 22 -14.29 -9.50 -4.36
C VAL A 22 -13.80 -9.81 -2.95
N TYR A 23 -12.98 -8.91 -2.41
CA TYR A 23 -12.65 -8.87 -1.00
C TYR A 23 -13.53 -7.84 -0.29
N ALA A 24 -14.09 -8.21 0.86
CA ALA A 24 -14.89 -7.33 1.69
C ALA A 24 -14.35 -7.34 3.13
N GLY A 25 -13.77 -6.23 3.56
CA GLY A 25 -13.27 -6.01 4.91
C GLY A 25 -14.41 -5.60 5.82
N SER A 26 -14.60 -6.34 6.91
CA SER A 26 -15.55 -6.01 7.98
C SER A 26 -14.81 -5.70 9.26
N ARG A 27 -15.15 -4.53 9.81
CA ARG A 27 -14.65 -4.04 11.08
C ARG A 27 -15.11 -4.90 12.25
N ASP A 28 -16.42 -5.07 12.39
CA ASP A 28 -17.03 -5.73 13.55
C ASP A 28 -16.84 -7.26 13.53
N LEU A 29 -16.37 -7.81 12.41
CA LEU A 29 -15.91 -9.19 12.33
C LEU A 29 -14.40 -9.32 12.49
N SER A 30 -13.65 -8.22 12.56
CA SER A 30 -12.19 -8.19 12.52
C SER A 30 -11.62 -9.02 11.35
N ALA A 31 -12.27 -8.98 10.18
CA ALA A 31 -12.04 -9.98 9.14
C ALA A 31 -12.13 -9.45 7.71
N LEU A 32 -11.44 -10.15 6.81
CA LEU A 32 -11.58 -10.06 5.36
C LEU A 32 -12.36 -11.26 4.83
N LEU A 33 -13.37 -10.99 4.02
CA LEU A 33 -14.16 -12.02 3.36
C LEU A 33 -13.77 -12.07 1.89
N LYS A 34 -13.44 -13.27 1.38
CA LYS A 34 -13.34 -13.50 -0.07
C LYS A 34 -14.68 -13.99 -0.60
N VAL A 35 -15.23 -13.27 -1.58
CA VAL A 35 -16.54 -13.55 -2.15
C VAL A 35 -16.39 -13.74 -3.66
N SER A 36 -16.99 -14.84 -4.16
CA SER A 36 -17.14 -15.07 -5.59
C SER A 36 -18.09 -14.01 -6.17
N LYS A 37 -17.58 -13.15 -7.05
CA LYS A 37 -18.38 -12.10 -7.71
C LYS A 37 -19.49 -12.70 -8.57
N MET A 38 -19.22 -13.81 -9.25
CA MET A 38 -20.17 -14.45 -10.16
C MET A 38 -21.36 -15.08 -9.44
N SER A 39 -21.14 -15.68 -8.27
CA SER A 39 -22.16 -16.44 -7.55
C SER A 39 -22.68 -15.76 -6.28
N GLY A 40 -21.94 -14.78 -5.74
CA GLY A 40 -22.18 -14.22 -4.41
C GLY A 40 -21.77 -15.15 -3.26
N SER A 41 -21.13 -16.29 -3.55
CA SER A 41 -20.74 -17.26 -2.54
C SER A 41 -19.53 -16.76 -1.75
N LEU A 42 -19.59 -16.88 -0.42
CA LEU A 42 -18.44 -16.73 0.46
C LEU A 42 -17.48 -17.90 0.22
N GLU A 43 -16.22 -17.61 -0.10
CA GLU A 43 -15.19 -18.62 -0.36
C GLU A 43 -14.40 -18.94 0.92
N TRP A 44 -13.97 -17.91 1.64
CA TRP A 44 -13.31 -18.02 2.95
C TRP A 44 -13.39 -16.71 3.77
N ILE A 45 -13.09 -16.80 5.07
CA ILE A 45 -12.95 -15.68 6.01
C ILE A 45 -11.54 -15.68 6.62
N LEU A 46 -10.86 -14.54 6.56
CA LEU A 46 -9.52 -14.33 7.12
C LEU A 46 -9.58 -13.33 8.28
N GLY A 47 -9.17 -13.76 9.47
CA GLY A 47 -9.24 -12.96 10.69
C GLY A 47 -10.54 -13.12 11.47
N GLY A 48 -10.50 -12.63 12.71
CA GLY A 48 -11.65 -12.61 13.59
C GLY A 48 -12.09 -13.99 14.11
N PRO A 49 -13.19 -14.03 14.89
CA PRO A 49 -13.73 -15.26 15.48
C PRO A 49 -14.19 -16.32 14.48
N PHE A 50 -14.40 -15.91 13.23
CA PHE A 50 -14.91 -16.77 12.16
C PHE A 50 -13.83 -17.15 11.14
N SER A 51 -12.55 -16.86 11.40
CA SER A 51 -11.49 -17.15 10.45
C SER A 51 -11.38 -18.64 10.13
N ASP A 52 -11.09 -18.95 8.87
CA ASP A 52 -10.67 -20.26 8.40
C ASP A 52 -9.14 -20.47 8.52
N PHE A 53 -8.37 -19.43 8.88
CA PHE A 53 -6.90 -19.43 8.76
C PHE A 53 -6.19 -19.47 10.11
N VAL A 54 -5.08 -20.21 10.17
CA VAL A 54 -4.08 -20.08 11.24
C VAL A 54 -3.26 -18.82 10.97
N THR A 55 -3.13 -17.94 11.96
CA THR A 55 -2.28 -16.75 11.86
C THR A 55 -0.90 -17.05 12.43
N ILE A 56 0.17 -16.64 11.75
CA ILE A 56 1.56 -16.81 12.18
C ILE A 56 2.17 -15.43 12.36
N ASP A 57 2.64 -15.09 13.56
CA ASP A 57 3.28 -13.79 13.82
C ASP A 57 4.73 -13.70 13.29
N LEU A 58 5.35 -12.52 13.44
CA LEU A 58 6.74 -12.27 13.04
C LEU A 58 7.77 -13.15 13.77
N ASN A 59 7.41 -13.71 14.92
CA ASN A 59 8.27 -14.61 15.71
C ASN A 59 8.04 -16.09 15.36
N GLY A 60 7.11 -16.39 14.47
CA GLY A 60 6.70 -17.75 14.12
C GLY A 60 5.72 -18.39 15.12
N THR A 61 5.10 -17.61 16.00
CA THR A 61 4.04 -18.08 16.89
C THR A 61 2.77 -18.32 16.09
N GLU A 62 2.20 -19.52 16.20
CA GLU A 62 0.93 -19.86 15.56
C GLU A 62 -0.26 -19.56 16.48
N TYR A 63 -1.24 -18.88 15.92
CA TYR A 63 -2.54 -18.58 16.52
C TYR A 63 -3.61 -19.36 15.76
N PRO A 64 -4.44 -20.15 16.45
CA PRO A 64 -5.41 -21.01 15.80
C PRO A 64 -6.47 -20.20 15.04
N ALA A 65 -7.08 -20.82 14.04
CA ALA A 65 -8.24 -20.26 13.35
C ALA A 65 -9.34 -19.84 14.34
N GLY A 66 -9.90 -18.65 14.13
CA GLY A 66 -10.84 -18.00 15.05
C GLY A 66 -10.19 -17.16 16.16
N TYR A 67 -8.86 -17.09 16.22
CA TYR A 67 -8.16 -16.15 17.11
C TYR A 67 -8.15 -14.73 16.52
N GLU A 68 -8.51 -13.73 17.32
CA GLU A 68 -8.49 -12.33 16.92
C GLU A 68 -7.07 -11.73 17.07
N TYR A 69 -6.22 -11.94 16.07
CA TYR A 69 -4.85 -11.40 16.07
C TYR A 69 -4.80 -9.89 15.75
N TRP A 70 -5.74 -9.42 14.94
CA TRP A 70 -6.02 -8.01 14.67
C TRP A 70 -7.48 -7.73 15.03
N THR A 71 -7.80 -6.49 15.41
CA THR A 71 -9.13 -6.15 15.94
C THR A 71 -9.68 -4.86 15.35
N HIS A 72 -10.95 -4.90 14.94
CA HIS A 72 -11.69 -3.75 14.41
C HIS A 72 -10.97 -2.97 13.30
N GLN A 73 -10.20 -3.67 12.45
CA GLN A 73 -9.35 -3.10 11.41
C GLN A 73 -10.10 -2.20 10.42
N HIS A 74 -9.35 -1.31 9.76
CA HIS A 74 -9.77 -0.54 8.60
C HIS A 74 -8.87 -0.75 7.39
N ASN A 75 -9.45 -0.47 6.22
CA ASN A 75 -8.83 -0.52 4.90
C ASN A 75 -8.13 -1.85 4.54
N PHE A 76 -8.62 -3.01 5.01
CA PHE A 76 -8.06 -4.32 4.62
C PHE A 76 -7.97 -4.49 3.09
N GLU A 77 -6.77 -4.41 2.56
CA GLU A 77 -6.47 -4.28 1.15
C GLU A 77 -5.70 -5.48 0.62
N TRP A 78 -6.07 -5.96 -0.57
CA TRP A 78 -5.19 -6.77 -1.41
C TRP A 78 -4.24 -5.89 -2.22
N VAL A 79 -2.93 -6.14 -2.10
CA VAL A 79 -1.87 -5.33 -2.71
C VAL A 79 -1.08 -6.09 -3.79
N GLY A 80 -1.67 -7.13 -4.36
CA GLY A 80 -1.05 -7.98 -5.37
C GLY A 80 -0.60 -9.34 -4.84
N SER A 81 -0.57 -10.33 -5.74
CA SER A 81 -0.25 -11.73 -5.43
C SER A 81 -1.12 -12.27 -4.30
N ASN A 82 -0.51 -12.68 -3.19
CA ASN A 82 -1.14 -13.20 -1.99
C ASN A 82 -0.93 -12.30 -0.75
N LYS A 83 -0.59 -11.03 -0.95
CA LYS A 83 -0.31 -10.07 0.13
C LYS A 83 -1.47 -9.13 0.38
N PHE A 84 -1.64 -8.81 1.65
CA PHE A 84 -2.65 -7.89 2.12
C PHE A 84 -2.07 -6.93 3.15
N ILE A 85 -2.61 -5.72 3.21
CA ILE A 85 -2.24 -4.71 4.21
C ILE A 85 -3.51 -4.14 4.84
N MET A 86 -3.43 -3.71 6.09
CA MET A 86 -4.53 -3.08 6.80
C MET A 86 -4.03 -2.10 7.85
N PHE A 87 -4.93 -1.22 8.28
CA PHE A 87 -4.81 -0.51 9.53
C PHE A 87 -5.47 -1.34 10.63
N ASP A 88 -4.68 -1.97 11.48
CA ASP A 88 -5.17 -2.70 12.65
C ASP A 88 -5.37 -1.73 13.81
N ASN A 89 -6.62 -1.44 14.15
CA ASN A 89 -6.95 -0.44 15.17
C ASN A 89 -6.52 -0.90 16.56
N GLY A 90 -6.54 -2.20 16.86
CA GLY A 90 -6.22 -2.73 18.18
C GLY A 90 -7.28 -2.50 19.25
N ALA A 91 -8.43 -1.91 18.89
CA ALA A 91 -9.52 -1.64 19.81
C ALA A 91 -10.31 -2.93 20.10
N SER A 92 -10.25 -3.46 21.32
CA SER A 92 -11.10 -4.59 21.72
C SER A 92 -12.53 -4.16 22.08
N ASP A 93 -12.68 -2.92 22.56
CA ASP A 93 -13.98 -2.27 22.69
C ASP A 93 -13.86 -0.79 22.29
N PRO A 94 -14.22 -0.46 21.05
CA PRO A 94 -14.10 0.91 20.52
C PRO A 94 -15.06 1.89 21.20
N VAL A 95 -16.19 1.42 21.77
CA VAL A 95 -17.16 2.26 22.49
C VAL A 95 -16.57 2.72 23.81
N THR A 96 -15.99 1.80 24.58
CA THR A 96 -15.32 2.16 25.85
C THR A 96 -13.92 2.73 25.63
N GLY A 97 -13.34 2.53 24.44
CA GLY A 97 -11.98 2.98 24.09
C GLY A 97 -10.91 2.11 24.72
N THR A 98 -11.21 0.82 24.86
CA THR A 98 -10.30 -0.20 25.37
C THR A 98 -9.55 -0.82 24.20
N PHE A 99 -8.24 -0.96 24.35
CA PHE A 99 -7.33 -1.48 23.34
C PHE A 99 -6.57 -2.69 23.88
N ASP A 100 -6.39 -3.70 23.04
CA ASP A 100 -5.51 -4.84 23.31
C ASP A 100 -4.05 -4.51 22.96
N HIS A 101 -3.87 -3.59 22.01
CA HIS A 101 -2.58 -3.03 21.60
C HIS A 101 -2.77 -1.67 20.90
N GLU A 102 -1.68 -0.92 20.76
CA GLU A 102 -1.66 0.29 19.96
C GLU A 102 -2.00 0.00 18.49
N SER A 103 -2.60 0.98 17.81
CA SER A 103 -2.92 0.86 16.40
C SER A 103 -1.64 0.69 15.57
N ARG A 104 -1.74 -0.10 14.49
CA ARG A 104 -0.57 -0.43 13.67
C ARG A 104 -0.93 -0.60 12.20
N PHE A 105 0.04 -0.32 11.35
CA PHE A 105 0.02 -0.82 9.97
C PHE A 105 0.45 -2.28 10.00
N LEU A 106 -0.33 -3.16 9.38
CA LEU A 106 -0.09 -4.60 9.42
C LEU A 106 -0.16 -5.19 8.01
N MET A 107 0.89 -5.91 7.62
CA MET A 107 0.94 -6.63 6.34
C MET A 107 1.02 -8.13 6.59
N ILE A 108 0.22 -8.87 5.85
CA ILE A 108 0.15 -10.33 5.89
C ILE A 108 0.30 -10.93 4.50
N GLU A 109 0.82 -12.14 4.45
CA GLU A 109 0.87 -12.99 3.27
C GLU A 109 0.03 -14.24 3.52
N VAL A 110 -0.80 -14.61 2.54
CA VAL A 110 -1.81 -15.66 2.67
C VAL A 110 -1.43 -16.87 1.80
N ASP A 111 -1.52 -18.07 2.37
CA ASP A 111 -1.53 -19.32 1.63
C ASP A 111 -2.95 -19.90 1.66
N GLU A 112 -3.66 -19.78 0.54
CA GLU A 112 -5.04 -20.28 0.42
C GLU A 112 -5.14 -21.81 0.33
N ILE A 113 -4.03 -22.52 0.08
CA ILE A 113 -4.00 -23.98 0.06
C ILE A 113 -3.82 -24.52 1.49
N ALA A 114 -2.88 -23.93 2.23
CA ALA A 114 -2.59 -24.30 3.62
C ALA A 114 -3.56 -23.69 4.63
N TYR A 115 -4.34 -22.67 4.23
CA TYR A 115 -5.15 -21.85 5.14
C TYR A 115 -4.29 -21.24 6.25
N THR A 116 -3.17 -20.62 5.87
CA THR A 116 -2.28 -19.90 6.78
C THR A 116 -2.15 -18.43 6.37
N ALA A 117 -2.12 -17.54 7.35
CA ALA A 117 -1.84 -16.11 7.16
C ALA A 117 -0.60 -15.73 7.99
N THR A 118 0.47 -15.36 7.32
CA THR A 118 1.75 -15.02 7.96
C THR A 118 1.91 -13.51 8.00
N VAL A 119 2.14 -12.94 9.18
CA VAL A 119 2.54 -11.55 9.33
C VAL A 119 3.93 -11.40 8.72
N VAL A 120 4.06 -10.51 7.74
CA VAL A 120 5.34 -10.25 7.05
C VAL A 120 5.93 -8.90 7.40
N TRP A 121 5.12 -7.97 7.91
CA TRP A 121 5.55 -6.66 8.36
C TRP A 121 4.51 -6.02 9.28
N GLU A 122 4.97 -5.22 10.25
CA GLU A 122 4.10 -4.40 11.10
C GLU A 122 4.84 -3.16 11.61
N TRP A 123 4.09 -2.08 11.86
CA TRP A 123 4.59 -0.85 12.47
C TRP A 123 3.53 -0.20 13.35
N SER A 124 3.85 0.00 14.64
CA SER A 124 2.96 0.68 15.59
C SER A 124 2.97 2.19 15.33
N THR A 125 1.79 2.81 15.34
CA THR A 125 1.66 4.27 15.31
C THR A 125 1.96 4.90 16.67
N GLY A 126 2.01 4.11 17.75
CA GLY A 126 2.06 4.63 19.13
C GLY A 126 0.73 5.26 19.59
N GLU A 127 -0.32 5.15 18.78
CA GLU A 127 -1.62 5.76 19.05
C GLU A 127 -2.70 4.72 19.33
N GLU A 128 -3.75 5.15 20.03
CA GLU A 128 -4.98 4.41 20.19
C GLU A 128 -6.06 5.02 19.29
N ALA A 129 -6.10 4.59 18.02
CA ALA A 129 -7.08 5.04 17.03
C ALA A 129 -8.26 4.05 16.97
N PRO A 130 -9.42 4.36 17.58
CA PRO A 130 -10.49 3.36 17.79
C PRO A 130 -11.30 3.03 16.54
N ILE A 131 -11.32 3.95 15.57
CA ILE A 131 -11.96 3.79 14.26
C ILE A 131 -11.17 4.52 13.20
N TRP A 132 -11.49 4.21 11.94
CA TRP A 132 -10.84 4.79 10.76
C TRP A 132 -9.35 4.45 10.73
N GLY A 133 -8.63 5.06 9.80
CA GLY A 133 -7.24 4.74 9.53
C GLY A 133 -7.09 3.95 8.24
N ASP A 134 -5.88 3.99 7.73
CA ASP A 134 -5.49 3.40 6.47
C ASP A 134 -4.01 3.01 6.50
N ALA A 135 -3.61 2.03 5.72
CA ALA A 135 -2.24 1.64 5.46
C ALA A 135 -2.11 1.22 3.99
N ASP A 136 -1.39 2.03 3.21
CA ASP A 136 -1.20 1.89 1.79
C ASP A 136 0.26 1.57 1.44
N LEU A 137 0.49 0.42 0.80
CA LEU A 137 1.81 0.08 0.27
C LEU A 137 2.13 0.91 -0.98
N LEU A 138 3.27 1.59 -0.98
CA LEU A 138 3.76 2.43 -2.06
C LEU A 138 4.73 1.68 -2.99
N PRO A 139 4.93 2.15 -4.23
CA PRO A 139 5.87 1.55 -5.20
C PRO A 139 7.32 1.39 -4.69
N ASN A 140 7.78 2.27 -3.81
CA ASN A 140 9.12 2.21 -3.22
C ASN A 140 9.21 1.25 -2.01
N GLY A 141 8.14 0.53 -1.67
CA GLY A 141 8.08 -0.37 -0.52
C GLY A 141 7.74 0.32 0.81
N ASN A 142 7.59 1.64 0.82
CA ASN A 142 7.13 2.37 2.00
C ASN A 142 5.63 2.14 2.22
N VAL A 143 5.16 2.39 3.44
CA VAL A 143 3.74 2.38 3.79
C VAL A 143 3.33 3.78 4.19
N VAL A 144 2.25 4.30 3.59
CA VAL A 144 1.63 5.58 3.97
C VAL A 144 0.28 5.33 4.62
N GLY A 145 -0.08 6.13 5.63
CA GLY A 145 -1.38 5.96 6.27
C GLY A 145 -1.67 7.06 7.29
N PRO A 146 -2.95 7.42 7.51
CA PRO A 146 -3.34 8.30 8.59
C PRO A 146 -3.66 7.54 9.87
N SER A 147 -3.55 8.23 10.98
CA SER A 147 -4.13 7.84 12.26
C SER A 147 -4.60 9.06 13.04
N TRP A 148 -5.27 8.81 14.15
CA TRP A 148 -5.63 9.84 15.12
C TRP A 148 -5.75 9.22 16.50
N ASN A 149 -5.16 9.86 17.50
CA ASN A 149 -5.25 9.39 18.88
C ASN A 149 -6.60 9.81 19.51
N GLN A 150 -7.23 8.90 20.26
CA GLN A 150 -8.44 9.24 21.03
C GLN A 150 -8.17 10.26 22.14
N TYR A 151 -6.92 10.49 22.54
CA TYR A 151 -6.51 11.54 23.46
C TYR A 151 -5.55 12.53 22.82
N VAL A 152 -5.63 13.79 23.23
CA VAL A 152 -4.61 14.81 22.93
C VAL A 152 -4.06 15.39 24.21
N ASP A 153 -2.74 15.51 24.29
CA ASP A 153 -2.02 16.21 25.34
C ASP A 153 -1.65 17.61 24.84
N PRO A 154 -2.39 18.66 25.24
CA PRO A 154 -2.13 20.03 24.78
C PRO A 154 -0.81 20.60 25.31
N THR A 155 -0.17 19.93 26.26
CA THR A 155 1.09 20.36 26.88
C THR A 155 2.28 19.50 26.51
N SER A 156 2.08 18.48 25.68
CA SER A 156 3.18 17.71 25.14
C SER A 156 4.12 18.61 24.34
N GLU A 157 5.39 18.62 24.74
CA GLU A 157 6.48 19.19 23.94
C GLU A 157 6.93 18.23 22.83
N ASP A 158 6.53 16.95 22.92
CA ASP A 158 6.68 16.00 21.82
C ASP A 158 5.62 16.33 20.76
N GLU A 159 6.08 16.63 19.54
CA GLU A 159 5.26 16.87 18.34
C GLU A 159 4.31 15.69 18.06
N LEU A 160 4.52 14.54 18.74
CA LEU A 160 3.72 13.34 18.63
C LEU A 160 2.39 13.31 19.42
N ALA A 161 2.10 14.26 20.32
CA ALA A 161 0.88 14.17 21.15
C ALA A 161 0.00 15.43 21.21
N ASN A 162 0.43 16.51 20.55
CA ASN A 162 -0.32 17.76 20.44
C ASN A 162 -0.92 17.96 19.03
N TYR A 163 -1.50 16.91 18.44
CA TYR A 163 -2.21 17.00 17.15
C TYR A 163 -3.53 16.26 17.16
N GLN A 164 -4.38 16.58 16.20
CA GLN A 164 -5.71 16.00 16.07
C GLN A 164 -5.75 14.81 15.11
N ALA A 165 -4.85 14.80 14.13
CA ALA A 165 -4.64 13.71 13.17
C ALA A 165 -3.20 13.70 12.69
N HIS A 166 -2.72 12.54 12.24
CA HIS A 166 -1.36 12.34 11.74
C HIS A 166 -1.41 11.59 10.41
N ILE A 167 -0.57 11.95 9.46
CA ILE A 167 -0.23 11.12 8.29
C ILE A 167 1.23 10.69 8.40
N TRP A 168 1.46 9.39 8.28
CA TRP A 168 2.78 8.76 8.36
C TRP A 168 3.20 8.26 6.98
N GLU A 169 4.47 8.36 6.66
CA GLU A 169 5.12 7.45 5.72
C GLU A 169 6.30 6.77 6.40
N VAL A 170 6.30 5.44 6.32
CA VAL A 170 7.26 4.58 7.02
C VAL A 170 7.95 3.69 6.00
N THR A 171 9.26 3.52 6.13
CA THR A 171 10.05 2.65 5.24
C THR A 171 9.82 1.18 5.55
N SER A 172 10.25 0.31 4.63
CA SER A 172 10.21 -1.14 4.84
C SER A 172 11.06 -1.60 6.04
N GLU A 173 12.11 -0.84 6.36
CA GLU A 173 12.99 -0.99 7.52
C GLU A 173 12.39 -0.43 8.82
N LYS A 174 11.14 0.07 8.78
CA LYS A 174 10.40 0.63 9.92
C LYS A 174 10.87 1.99 10.41
N GLU A 175 11.56 2.75 9.56
CA GLU A 175 11.98 4.12 9.85
C GLU A 175 10.96 5.14 9.34
N LEU A 176 10.80 6.26 10.04
CA LEU A 176 9.92 7.33 9.59
C LEU A 176 10.55 8.05 8.39
N ALA A 177 9.93 7.98 7.22
CA ALA A 177 10.38 8.67 6.01
C ALA A 177 9.95 10.14 6.03
N TRP A 178 8.67 10.40 6.36
CA TRP A 178 8.16 11.73 6.70
C TRP A 178 6.84 11.58 7.46
N SER A 179 6.37 12.69 8.03
CA SER A 179 5.03 12.74 8.58
C SER A 179 4.44 14.15 8.52
N MET A 180 3.11 14.25 8.63
CA MET A 180 2.39 15.52 8.73
C MET A 180 1.34 15.40 9.83
N HIS A 181 1.38 16.33 10.78
CA HIS A 181 0.38 16.44 11.83
C HIS A 181 -0.60 17.57 11.51
N VAL A 182 -1.86 17.38 11.88
CA VAL A 182 -2.92 18.38 11.77
C VAL A 182 -3.28 18.84 13.18
N GLU A 183 -2.91 20.07 13.50
CA GLU A 183 -3.36 20.73 14.72
C GLU A 183 -4.75 21.32 14.52
N GLY A 184 -5.55 21.32 15.58
CA GLY A 184 -6.84 21.99 15.56
C GLY A 184 -7.10 22.71 16.86
N ALA A 185 -8.02 23.68 16.81
CA ALA A 185 -8.36 24.48 17.97
C ALA A 185 -8.87 23.60 19.14
N CYS A 186 -8.54 24.01 20.37
CA CYS A 186 -9.17 23.50 21.58
C CYS A 186 -10.69 23.73 21.48
N ILE A 187 -11.47 22.67 21.61
CA ILE A 187 -12.94 22.74 21.53
C ILE A 187 -13.49 22.65 22.96
N HIS A 188 -14.01 23.78 23.46
CA HIS A 188 -14.55 23.94 24.82
C HIS A 188 -15.60 22.87 25.23
N ALA A 189 -16.25 22.23 24.26
CA ALA A 189 -17.20 21.16 24.51
C ALA A 189 -16.58 19.87 25.09
N PHE A 190 -15.25 19.73 25.13
CA PHE A 190 -14.54 18.50 25.53
C PHE A 190 -13.77 18.61 26.83
N GLY A 191 -14.04 19.62 27.65
CA GLY A 191 -13.28 19.85 28.88
C GLY A 191 -11.84 20.30 28.65
N CYS A 192 -11.45 20.52 27.39
CA CYS A 192 -10.23 21.24 27.05
C CYS A 192 -10.35 22.66 27.59
N ASN A 193 -9.73 22.89 28.74
CA ASN A 193 -9.38 24.22 29.19
C ASN A 193 -7.99 24.51 28.57
N PRO A 194 -7.84 25.50 27.68
CA PRO A 194 -6.53 25.82 27.10
C PRO A 194 -5.49 26.25 28.15
N GLU A 195 -5.92 26.50 29.39
CA GLU A 195 -5.07 26.76 30.55
C GLU A 195 -4.86 25.52 31.45
N SER A 196 -5.47 24.38 31.13
CA SER A 196 -5.30 23.11 31.86
C SER A 196 -4.32 22.20 31.11
N PRO A 197 -3.32 21.62 31.82
CA PRO A 197 -2.36 20.69 31.24
C PRO A 197 -2.90 19.27 31.08
N GLU A 198 -4.19 19.03 31.32
CA GLU A 198 -4.75 17.68 31.28
C GLU A 198 -5.10 17.27 29.84
N ARG A 199 -4.67 16.05 29.47
CA ARG A 199 -5.09 15.40 28.23
C ARG A 199 -6.62 15.38 28.12
N TYR A 200 -7.16 15.55 26.92
CA TYR A 200 -8.61 15.52 26.68
C TYR A 200 -9.00 14.43 25.68
N LEU A 201 -10.18 13.84 25.90
CA LEU A 201 -10.77 12.81 25.03
C LEU A 201 -11.36 13.46 23.77
N ARG A 202 -11.11 12.86 22.62
CA ARG A 202 -11.50 13.35 21.29
C ARG A 202 -12.45 12.43 20.54
N ARG A 203 -13.32 11.70 21.24
CA ARG A 203 -14.33 10.87 20.59
C ARG A 203 -15.70 10.92 21.27
N SER A 204 -16.75 10.75 20.48
CA SER A 204 -18.13 10.58 20.94
C SER A 204 -18.67 9.26 20.44
N SER A 205 -18.85 8.27 21.32
CA SER A 205 -19.39 6.94 20.97
C SER A 205 -18.68 6.39 19.72
N GLU A 206 -17.34 6.35 19.75
CA GLU A 206 -16.39 5.98 18.68
C GLU A 206 -15.98 7.10 17.69
N ALA A 207 -16.88 7.99 17.28
CA ALA A 207 -16.57 8.97 16.24
C ALA A 207 -15.56 10.04 16.71
N PRO A 208 -14.52 10.36 15.92
CA PRO A 208 -13.58 11.42 16.27
C PRO A 208 -14.26 12.78 16.34
N MET A 209 -13.76 13.64 17.21
CA MET A 209 -14.24 15.00 17.41
C MET A 209 -13.12 15.99 17.10
N GLY A 210 -13.33 16.82 16.07
CA GLY A 210 -12.29 17.69 15.50
C GLY A 210 -11.76 17.12 14.20
N TRP A 211 -10.50 17.39 13.87
CA TRP A 211 -9.88 16.80 12.68
C TRP A 211 -9.57 15.32 12.90
N ALA A 212 -9.92 14.49 11.92
CA ALA A 212 -9.50 13.12 11.78
C ALA A 212 -9.47 12.80 10.29
N ILE A 213 -8.59 11.89 9.89
CA ILE A 213 -8.39 11.52 8.48
C ILE A 213 -8.74 10.05 8.37
N TYR A 214 -9.66 9.73 7.46
CA TYR A 214 -10.05 8.33 7.23
C TYR A 214 -8.98 7.59 6.44
N SER A 215 -8.52 8.20 5.34
CA SER A 215 -7.56 7.64 4.39
C SER A 215 -6.67 8.74 3.83
N ALA A 216 -5.41 8.40 3.55
CA ALA A 216 -4.40 9.29 3.00
C ALA A 216 -3.69 8.60 1.82
N GLU A 217 -4.03 9.05 0.62
CA GLU A 217 -3.66 8.37 -0.62
C GLU A 217 -2.55 9.11 -1.37
N ARG A 218 -1.69 8.37 -2.07
CA ARG A 218 -0.67 8.95 -2.96
C ARG A 218 -1.08 8.80 -4.43
N PHE A 219 -0.75 9.81 -5.21
CA PHE A 219 -0.77 9.73 -6.67
C PHE A 219 0.39 10.55 -7.22
N MET A 220 0.88 10.12 -8.38
CA MET A 220 1.98 10.72 -9.11
C MET A 220 1.41 11.37 -10.38
N VAL A 221 2.15 12.31 -10.94
CA VAL A 221 1.76 12.99 -12.18
C VAL A 221 2.06 12.16 -13.42
N ALA A 222 2.90 11.12 -13.31
CA ALA A 222 3.32 10.22 -14.37
C ALA A 222 3.66 8.83 -13.78
N PRO A 223 3.82 7.78 -14.60
CA PRO A 223 4.28 6.47 -14.13
C PRO A 223 5.62 6.56 -13.40
N ALA A 224 5.81 5.86 -12.28
CA ALA A 224 7.12 5.83 -11.63
C ALA A 224 8.05 4.82 -12.32
N VAL A 225 9.34 5.14 -12.35
CA VAL A 225 10.42 4.25 -12.80
C VAL A 225 11.46 4.21 -11.70
N THR A 226 11.73 3.02 -11.16
CA THR A 226 12.60 2.83 -9.97
C THR A 226 13.95 2.23 -10.31
N SER A 227 14.05 1.58 -11.47
CA SER A 227 15.23 0.85 -11.93
C SER A 227 15.42 1.03 -13.42
N ILE A 228 16.68 1.14 -13.84
CA ILE A 228 17.11 1.13 -15.22
C ILE A 228 18.45 0.40 -15.33
N VAL A 229 18.51 -0.63 -16.19
CA VAL A 229 19.70 -1.46 -16.36
C VAL A 229 19.91 -1.77 -17.84
N ALA A 230 21.07 -1.39 -18.38
CA ALA A 230 21.49 -1.78 -19.71
C ALA A 230 22.26 -3.11 -19.66
N THR A 231 21.89 -4.06 -20.52
CA THR A 231 22.60 -5.34 -20.66
C THR A 231 22.93 -5.61 -22.12
N ALA A 232 24.22 -5.66 -22.43
CA ALA A 232 24.69 -6.09 -23.74
C ALA A 232 24.39 -7.59 -23.95
N SER A 233 23.96 -7.95 -25.14
CA SER A 233 23.74 -9.35 -25.52
C SER A 233 24.19 -9.61 -26.95
N SER A 234 24.83 -10.76 -27.17
CA SER A 234 25.12 -11.23 -28.52
C SER A 234 23.85 -11.78 -29.15
N LYS A 235 23.08 -10.95 -29.84
CA LYS A 235 21.94 -11.42 -30.64
C LYS A 235 22.47 -11.97 -31.97
N LYS A 236 22.14 -13.24 -32.28
CA LYS A 236 22.29 -13.77 -33.64
C LYS A 236 21.13 -13.22 -34.48
N GLU A 237 21.28 -12.04 -35.05
CA GLU A 237 20.33 -11.55 -36.04
C GLU A 237 20.59 -12.18 -37.40
N SER A 238 19.53 -12.34 -38.19
CA SER A 238 19.55 -13.13 -39.42
C SER A 238 20.45 -12.57 -40.54
N LYS A 239 21.05 -11.38 -40.38
CA LYS A 239 21.87 -10.72 -41.42
C LYS A 239 23.11 -9.94 -40.95
N SER A 240 23.41 -9.85 -39.66
CA SER A 240 24.66 -9.29 -39.13
C SER A 240 25.03 -9.92 -37.80
N SER A 241 26.33 -10.14 -37.57
CA SER A 241 26.87 -10.43 -36.25
C SER A 241 27.24 -9.10 -35.60
N GLY A 242 26.41 -8.61 -34.68
CA GLY A 242 26.67 -7.40 -33.90
C GLY A 242 26.28 -7.62 -32.43
N VAL A 243 26.83 -6.79 -31.53
CA VAL A 243 26.39 -6.76 -30.13
C VAL A 243 25.18 -5.84 -30.08
N GLY A 244 24.03 -6.38 -29.69
CA GLY A 244 22.85 -5.58 -29.35
C GLY A 244 22.65 -5.61 -27.84
N GLY A 245 21.45 -5.32 -27.36
CA GLY A 245 21.17 -5.44 -25.93
C GLY A 245 19.72 -5.19 -25.55
N THR A 246 19.53 -5.05 -24.25
CA THR A 246 18.25 -4.73 -23.62
C THR A 246 18.45 -3.62 -22.61
N ILE A 247 17.54 -2.67 -22.57
CA ILE A 247 17.36 -1.77 -21.43
C ILE A 247 16.18 -2.29 -20.64
N ALA A 248 16.45 -2.83 -19.46
CA ALA A 248 15.44 -3.28 -18.52
C ALA A 248 15.06 -2.11 -17.60
N ILE A 249 13.76 -1.92 -17.40
CA ILE A 249 13.21 -0.96 -16.44
C ILE A 249 12.19 -1.63 -15.54
N GLU A 250 12.07 -1.12 -14.31
CA GLU A 250 10.97 -1.44 -13.42
C GLU A 250 10.05 -0.20 -13.33
N ALA A 251 8.79 -0.37 -13.72
CA ALA A 251 7.83 0.72 -13.85
C ALA A 251 6.53 0.44 -13.07
N TYR A 252 5.90 1.52 -12.60
CA TYR A 252 4.69 1.51 -11.78
C TYR A 252 3.68 2.53 -12.29
N MET A 253 2.38 2.26 -12.08
CA MET A 253 1.34 3.24 -12.38
C MET A 253 1.48 4.53 -11.61
N ALA A 254 0.97 5.63 -12.18
CA ALA A 254 0.90 6.92 -11.50
C ALA A 254 -0.02 6.91 -10.27
N TYR A 255 -1.04 6.04 -10.26
CA TYR A 255 -2.01 5.91 -9.18
C TYR A 255 -2.40 4.45 -9.00
N ARG A 256 -2.85 4.09 -7.80
CA ARG A 256 -3.30 2.73 -7.50
C ARG A 256 -4.57 2.41 -8.30
N SER A 257 -4.57 1.28 -9.01
CA SER A 257 -5.68 0.84 -9.87
C SER A 257 -5.89 -0.66 -9.76
N SER A 258 -7.14 -1.13 -9.75
CA SER A 258 -7.45 -2.56 -9.72
C SER A 258 -7.25 -3.28 -11.05
N THR A 259 -6.98 -2.55 -12.13
CA THR A 259 -6.77 -3.10 -13.47
C THR A 259 -5.46 -2.59 -14.04
N ALA A 260 -4.80 -3.45 -14.81
CA ALA A 260 -3.65 -3.07 -15.63
C ALA A 260 -4.01 -1.94 -16.62
N VAL A 261 -3.02 -1.14 -17.00
CA VAL A 261 -3.20 0.01 -17.90
C VAL A 261 -2.09 0.03 -18.93
N GLU A 262 -2.44 0.24 -20.20
CA GLU A 262 -1.48 0.34 -21.28
C GLU A 262 -0.45 1.46 -21.05
N ALA A 263 0.80 1.17 -21.41
CA ALA A 263 1.92 2.08 -21.36
C ALA A 263 2.93 1.74 -22.45
N HIS A 264 3.89 2.64 -22.67
CA HIS A 264 5.01 2.36 -23.57
C HIS A 264 6.28 3.06 -23.11
N ALA A 265 7.42 2.50 -23.51
CA ALA A 265 8.74 3.06 -23.27
C ALA A 265 9.42 3.39 -24.59
N VAL A 266 10.20 4.46 -24.60
CA VAL A 266 11.03 4.88 -25.73
C VAL A 266 12.43 5.20 -25.19
N VAL A 267 13.46 4.73 -25.90
CA VAL A 267 14.85 5.06 -25.62
C VAL A 267 15.34 6.00 -26.70
N THR A 268 15.85 7.17 -26.33
CA THR A 268 16.27 8.25 -27.23
C THR A 268 17.67 8.77 -26.89
N THR A 269 18.42 9.15 -27.91
CA THR A 269 19.65 9.95 -27.75
C THR A 269 19.30 11.42 -27.48
N ALA A 270 20.30 12.24 -27.14
CA ALA A 270 20.12 13.68 -26.89
C ALA A 270 19.57 14.46 -28.10
N ASP A 271 19.82 13.99 -29.33
CA ASP A 271 19.28 14.58 -30.56
C ASP A 271 17.88 14.07 -30.94
N GLY A 272 17.31 13.17 -30.15
CA GLY A 272 15.98 12.59 -30.35
C GLY A 272 15.95 11.36 -31.27
N THR A 273 17.09 10.81 -31.66
CA THR A 273 17.15 9.54 -32.38
C THR A 273 16.65 8.41 -31.50
N VAL A 274 15.68 7.63 -31.98
CA VAL A 274 15.09 6.52 -31.22
C VAL A 274 15.92 5.25 -31.40
N LEU A 275 16.39 4.70 -30.29
CA LEU A 275 17.17 3.48 -30.22
C LEU A 275 16.32 2.22 -29.98
N GLY A 276 15.16 2.38 -29.34
CA GLY A 276 14.27 1.27 -29.02
C GLY A 276 12.91 1.70 -28.51
N LYS A 277 11.93 0.80 -28.58
CA LYS A 277 10.58 0.99 -28.07
C LYS A 277 10.03 -0.30 -27.49
N ALA A 278 9.23 -0.18 -26.43
CA ALA A 278 8.43 -1.29 -25.90
C ALA A 278 7.00 -0.84 -25.63
N LYS A 279 6.03 -1.71 -25.88
CA LYS A 279 4.63 -1.56 -25.44
C LYS A 279 4.37 -2.60 -24.36
N PHE A 280 3.68 -2.21 -23.30
CA PHE A 280 3.40 -3.07 -22.17
C PHE A 280 2.17 -2.59 -21.41
N GLU A 281 1.78 -3.33 -20.38
CA GLU A 281 0.77 -2.89 -19.41
C GLU A 281 1.44 -2.70 -18.07
N LEU A 282 1.22 -1.55 -17.46
CA LEU A 282 1.54 -1.34 -16.04
C LEU A 282 0.63 -2.25 -15.23
N ALA A 283 1.18 -2.96 -14.25
CA ALA A 283 0.45 -3.93 -13.45
C ALA A 283 -0.49 -3.25 -12.45
N ALA A 284 -1.61 -3.91 -12.16
CA ALA A 284 -2.57 -3.44 -11.17
C ALA A 284 -1.95 -3.35 -9.76
N MET A 285 -2.63 -2.62 -8.87
CA MET A 285 -2.30 -2.44 -7.44
C MET A 285 -0.88 -1.95 -7.18
N TRP A 286 -0.31 -1.14 -8.09
CA TRP A 286 1.08 -0.71 -8.01
C TRP A 286 2.08 -1.87 -7.88
N ALA A 287 1.75 -3.04 -8.44
CA ALA A 287 2.74 -4.07 -8.64
C ALA A 287 3.80 -3.59 -9.66
N ALA A 288 5.04 -4.05 -9.48
CA ALA A 288 6.14 -3.78 -10.39
C ALA A 288 5.86 -4.38 -11.79
N THR A 289 6.04 -3.59 -12.84
CA THR A 289 6.14 -4.07 -14.22
C THR A 289 7.58 -4.04 -14.68
N ASN A 290 8.16 -5.22 -14.87
CA ASN A 290 9.45 -5.37 -15.53
C ASN A 290 9.27 -5.26 -17.05
N VAL A 291 9.96 -4.30 -17.67
CA VAL A 291 9.90 -4.05 -19.11
C VAL A 291 11.30 -4.15 -19.68
N GLU A 292 11.44 -4.90 -20.78
CA GLU A 292 12.67 -4.96 -21.55
C GLU A 292 12.46 -4.20 -22.87
N VAL A 293 13.30 -3.19 -23.11
CA VAL A 293 13.38 -2.49 -24.40
C VAL A 293 14.54 -3.10 -25.17
N ASP A 294 14.22 -3.82 -26.24
CA ASP A 294 15.20 -4.35 -27.17
C ASP A 294 15.88 -3.24 -27.97
N ILE A 295 17.21 -3.28 -28.00
CA ILE A 295 18.06 -2.39 -28.78
C ILE A 295 18.85 -3.23 -29.79
N ASP A 296 18.73 -2.90 -31.08
CA ASP A 296 19.47 -3.59 -32.15
C ASP A 296 20.97 -3.24 -32.13
N SER A 297 21.78 -3.94 -32.94
CA SER A 297 23.23 -3.76 -32.89
C SER A 297 23.73 -2.39 -33.32
N ASP A 298 23.04 -1.75 -34.28
CA ASP A 298 23.44 -0.44 -34.79
C ASP A 298 23.12 0.63 -33.74
N SER A 299 21.91 0.56 -33.15
CA SER A 299 21.45 1.43 -32.08
C SER A 299 22.22 1.22 -30.77
N TRP A 300 22.69 0.00 -30.51
CA TRP A 300 23.55 -0.29 -29.36
C TRP A 300 24.91 0.38 -29.51
N THR A 301 25.49 0.34 -30.72
CA THR A 301 26.73 1.06 -31.02
C THR A 301 26.54 2.56 -30.80
N THR A 302 25.42 3.13 -31.24
CA THR A 302 25.09 4.55 -30.95
C THR A 302 24.97 4.82 -29.46
N LEU A 303 24.36 3.93 -28.68
CA LEU A 303 24.28 4.06 -27.22
C LEU A 303 25.68 4.09 -26.57
N GLU A 304 26.59 3.22 -27.02
CA GLU A 304 27.99 3.19 -26.56
C GLU A 304 28.76 4.47 -26.94
N GLU A 305 28.48 5.06 -28.12
CA GLU A 305 29.14 6.28 -28.60
C GLU A 305 28.64 7.56 -27.93
N GLU A 306 27.32 7.70 -27.72
CA GLU A 306 26.71 8.87 -27.09
C GLU A 306 26.99 8.91 -25.58
N GLY A 307 27.14 7.75 -24.94
CA GLY A 307 27.44 7.60 -23.51
C GLY A 307 26.31 8.01 -22.57
N THR A 308 25.30 8.76 -23.01
CA THR A 308 24.07 9.03 -22.24
C THR A 308 22.83 9.04 -23.13
N VAL A 309 21.78 8.35 -22.70
CA VAL A 309 20.49 8.25 -23.39
C VAL A 309 19.35 8.56 -22.43
N SER A 310 18.23 9.02 -22.97
CA SER A 310 16.98 9.21 -22.26
C SER A 310 16.11 7.97 -22.38
N VAL A 311 15.51 7.55 -21.27
CA VAL A 311 14.50 6.49 -21.23
C VAL A 311 13.20 7.09 -20.72
N GLU A 312 12.22 7.12 -21.61
CA GLU A 312 10.96 7.81 -21.42
C GLU A 312 9.84 6.77 -21.29
N VAL A 313 9.13 6.79 -20.17
CA VAL A 313 7.99 5.90 -19.91
C VAL A 313 6.71 6.70 -19.91
N TYR A 314 5.80 6.35 -20.81
CA TYR A 314 4.55 7.03 -21.07
C TYR A 314 3.35 6.20 -20.61
N SER A 315 2.41 6.87 -19.94
CA SER A 315 1.07 6.33 -19.74
C SER A 315 0.27 6.35 -21.05
N ALA A 316 -0.88 5.64 -21.08
CA ALA A 316 -1.85 5.76 -22.16
C ALA A 316 -2.39 7.19 -22.39
N LYS A 317 -2.33 8.06 -21.37
CA LYS A 317 -2.77 9.47 -21.46
C LYS A 317 -1.65 10.42 -21.90
N GLY A 318 -0.43 9.92 -22.04
CA GLY A 318 0.73 10.69 -22.48
C GLY A 318 1.50 11.40 -21.35
N GLU A 319 1.20 11.13 -20.08
CA GLU A 319 2.07 11.58 -18.99
C GLU A 319 3.35 10.74 -19.00
N ALA A 320 4.50 11.38 -18.78
CA ALA A 320 5.80 10.76 -19.00
C ALA A 320 6.75 10.95 -17.82
N THR A 321 7.53 9.91 -17.54
CA THR A 321 8.73 9.96 -16.70
C THR A 321 9.94 9.80 -17.58
N VAL A 322 10.93 10.68 -17.42
CA VAL A 322 12.19 10.67 -18.17
C VAL A 322 13.32 10.36 -17.21
N MET A 323 14.08 9.32 -17.52
CA MET A 323 15.27 8.89 -16.79
C MET A 323 16.48 9.03 -17.70
N GLU A 324 17.60 9.52 -17.19
CA GLU A 324 18.87 9.49 -17.91
C GLU A 324 19.64 8.22 -17.55
N LEU A 325 20.16 7.54 -18.57
CA LEU A 325 21.04 6.39 -18.45
C LEU A 325 22.39 6.76 -19.03
N THR A 326 23.41 6.85 -18.17
CA THR A 326 24.80 6.94 -18.60
C THR A 326 25.38 5.53 -18.72
N TYR A 327 25.85 5.19 -19.92
CA TYR A 327 26.50 3.91 -20.19
C TYR A 327 28.01 4.07 -19.99
N GLU A 328 28.58 3.29 -19.07
CA GLU A 328 30.02 3.26 -18.76
C GLU A 328 30.77 2.13 -19.49
#